data_AF-W4S7I8-F1
#
_entry.id   AF-W4S7I8-F1
#
_cell.length_a   1.000
_cell.length_b   1.000
_cell.length_c   1.000
_cell.angle_alpha   90.00
_cell.angle_beta   90.00
_cell.angle_gamma   90.00
#
_symmetry.space_group_name_H-M   'P 1'
#
loop_
_entity.id
_entity.type
_entity.pdbx_description
1 polymer ?
#
loop_
_entity_poly.entity_id
_entity_poly.type
_entity_poly.pdbx_seq_one_letter_code
_entity_poly.pdbx_strand_id
1 'polypeptide(L)'
;ALSLAFAKREDAVDPMDLLFFDTETTGLAGGTGTRAFMIGVADWYTDATQGSGLRVRQLMMSTMAAESAMLDLFRSWLSPQTVLSSYNGRCYDAPLLKTRYRLARRGDPISALDHVDLLFPTRRRYRGTWENCKLATIERQLLRVVREDDLPGSEAPAAWLSYLRGGSARNLRRVAEHNHQDVVTLSLLMQRLVAVDAQDRDVIPMLETP
;
A
#
# COMPACT_ATOMS: atom_id res chain seq x y z
N ALA A 1 -5.38 6.07 19.10
CA ALA A 1 -4.01 5.84 18.60
C ALA A 1 -3.73 4.35 18.51
N LEU A 2 -3.05 3.89 17.46
CA LEU A 2 -2.60 2.53 17.22
C LEU A 2 -1.10 2.42 17.53
N SER A 3 -0.72 1.45 18.36
CA SER A 3 0.69 1.21 18.70
C SER A 3 1.50 0.77 17.48
N LEU A 4 2.70 1.34 17.28
CA LEU A 4 3.65 0.92 16.25
C LEU A 4 4.74 -0.03 16.77
N ALA A 5 4.53 -0.58 17.96
CA ALA A 5 5.42 -1.55 18.61
C ALA A 5 5.83 -2.74 17.73
N PHE A 6 4.89 -3.32 16.98
CA PHE A 6 5.14 -4.42 16.05
C PHE A 6 6.23 -4.05 15.01
N ALA A 7 6.37 -2.76 14.68
CA ALA A 7 7.36 -2.21 13.78
C ALA A 7 8.71 -1.89 14.44
N LYS A 8 8.90 -2.20 15.73
CA LYS A 8 10.00 -1.75 16.60
C LYS A 8 10.05 -0.23 16.78
N ARG A 9 8.89 0.38 16.95
CA ARG A 9 8.76 1.80 17.30
C ARG A 9 8.00 1.93 18.61
N GLU A 10 8.39 2.88 19.45
CA GLU A 10 7.76 3.10 20.77
C GLU A 10 6.58 4.08 20.70
N ASP A 11 6.36 4.70 19.54
CA ASP A 11 5.29 5.64 19.31
C ASP A 11 4.01 4.96 18.80
N ALA A 12 2.96 5.77 18.66
CA ALA A 12 1.66 5.37 18.17
C ALA A 12 1.17 6.37 17.13
N VAL A 13 0.27 5.92 16.25
CA VAL A 13 -0.28 6.72 15.16
C VAL A 13 -1.79 6.90 15.35
N ASP A 14 -2.35 8.06 15.00
CA ASP A 14 -3.80 8.18 14.87
C ASP A 14 -4.25 7.37 13.63
N PRO A 15 -5.21 6.44 13.73
CA PRO A 15 -5.79 5.81 12.55
C PRO A 15 -6.15 6.81 11.43
N MET A 16 -6.68 7.99 11.79
CA MET A 16 -7.10 8.99 10.80
C MET A 16 -5.93 9.62 10.02
N ASP A 17 -4.71 9.50 10.53
CA ASP A 17 -3.50 9.97 9.84
C ASP A 17 -2.88 8.91 8.92
N LEU A 18 -3.35 7.65 8.97
CA LEU A 18 -2.82 6.57 8.13
C LEU A 18 -3.34 6.66 6.69
N LEU A 19 -2.40 6.63 5.74
CA LEU A 19 -2.68 6.44 4.33
C LEU A 19 -1.94 5.21 3.80
N PHE A 20 -2.69 4.14 3.55
CA PHE A 20 -2.19 2.93 2.91
C PHE A 20 -2.07 3.18 1.42
N PHE A 21 -0.97 2.77 0.79
CA PHE A 21 -0.82 2.91 -0.66
C PHE A 21 -0.01 1.79 -1.30
N ASP A 22 -0.31 1.57 -2.58
CA ASP A 22 0.34 0.62 -3.48
C ASP A 22 0.33 1.19 -4.91
N THR A 23 1.34 0.87 -5.72
CA THR A 23 1.43 1.34 -7.11
C THR A 23 1.56 0.22 -8.13
N GLU A 24 0.88 0.40 -9.26
CA GLU A 24 1.13 -0.41 -10.45
C GLU A 24 2.03 0.37 -11.41
N THR A 25 3.10 -0.26 -11.86
CA THR A 25 4.19 0.43 -12.57
C THR A 25 4.39 -0.10 -13.97
N THR A 26 4.94 0.71 -14.87
CA THR A 26 5.20 0.32 -16.27
C THR A 26 6.38 -0.65 -16.43
N GLY A 27 7.04 -1.06 -15.35
CA GLY A 27 8.16 -2.02 -15.40
C GLY A 27 8.91 -2.16 -14.07
N LEU A 28 9.46 -3.36 -13.83
CA LEU A 28 10.08 -3.74 -12.55
C LEU A 28 11.53 -3.28 -12.36
N ALA A 29 12.18 -2.76 -13.40
CA ALA A 29 13.63 -2.49 -13.42
C ALA A 29 14.06 -1.12 -12.83
N GLY A 30 13.14 -0.35 -12.23
CA GLY A 30 13.50 0.82 -11.41
C GLY A 30 14.23 1.98 -12.12
N GLY A 31 14.09 2.13 -13.43
CA GLY A 31 14.73 3.21 -14.20
C GLY A 31 13.91 4.52 -14.25
N THR A 32 14.53 5.61 -14.71
CA THR A 32 13.86 6.92 -14.89
C THR A 32 12.70 6.89 -15.90
N GLY A 33 12.62 5.85 -16.73
CA GLY A 33 11.50 5.59 -17.63
C GLY A 33 10.28 4.92 -16.98
N THR A 34 10.45 4.29 -15.82
CA THR A 34 9.36 3.64 -15.09
C THR A 34 8.42 4.70 -14.51
N ARG A 35 7.11 4.49 -14.69
CA ARG A 35 6.04 5.33 -14.14
C ARG A 35 5.09 4.47 -13.31
N ALA A 36 4.50 5.06 -12.27
CA ALA A 36 3.31 4.51 -11.65
C ALA A 36 2.13 4.89 -12.54
N PHE A 37 1.57 3.93 -13.27
CA PHE A 37 0.37 4.18 -14.08
C PHE A 37 -0.91 4.03 -13.25
N MET A 38 -0.81 3.44 -12.06
CA MET A 38 -1.85 3.42 -11.05
C MET A 38 -1.28 3.72 -9.67
N ILE A 39 -2.04 4.46 -8.86
CA ILE A 39 -1.78 4.64 -7.43
C ILE A 39 -3.09 4.31 -6.70
N GLY A 40 -3.08 3.21 -5.96
CA GLY A 40 -4.14 2.86 -5.02
C GLY A 40 -3.86 3.48 -3.67
N VAL A 41 -4.89 4.03 -3.03
CA VAL A 41 -4.80 4.48 -1.64
C VAL A 41 -6.01 4.01 -0.84
N ALA A 42 -5.80 3.77 0.45
CA ALA A 42 -6.87 3.58 1.41
C ALA A 42 -6.61 4.41 2.67
N ASP A 43 -7.64 5.08 3.17
CA ASP A 43 -7.60 5.90 4.39
C ASP A 43 -8.89 5.73 5.20
N TRP A 44 -8.79 5.86 6.52
CA TRP A 44 -9.98 5.89 7.38
C TRP A 44 -10.72 7.21 7.17
N TYR A 45 -12.03 7.12 6.95
CA TYR A 45 -12.85 8.26 6.59
C TYR A 45 -14.23 8.16 7.23
N THR A 46 -14.78 9.30 7.67
CA THR A 46 -16.16 9.41 8.13
C THR A 46 -16.99 10.09 7.07
N ASP A 47 -17.84 9.31 6.41
CA ASP A 47 -18.82 9.82 5.46
C ASP A 47 -20.09 10.28 6.19
N ALA A 48 -20.67 11.40 5.74
CA ALA A 48 -21.87 11.97 6.34
C ALA A 48 -23.10 11.05 6.21
N THR A 49 -23.11 10.14 5.24
CA THR A 49 -24.24 9.24 4.95
C THR A 49 -23.94 7.79 5.31
N GLN A 50 -22.72 7.30 5.01
CA GLN A 50 -22.32 5.91 5.22
C GLN A 50 -21.65 5.67 6.58
N GLY A 51 -21.36 6.73 7.34
CA GLY A 51 -20.63 6.64 8.61
C GLY A 51 -19.13 6.42 8.43
N SER A 52 -18.47 5.92 9.48
CA SER A 52 -17.03 5.68 9.47
C SER A 52 -16.66 4.36 8.80
N GLY A 53 -15.67 4.40 7.93
CA GLY A 53 -15.17 3.22 7.23
C GLY A 53 -13.82 3.44 6.55
N LEU A 54 -13.37 2.42 5.83
CA LEU A 54 -12.19 2.52 4.98
C LEU A 54 -12.60 3.04 3.61
N ARG A 55 -12.05 4.18 3.21
CA ARG A 55 -12.24 4.73 1.86
C ARG A 55 -11.09 4.30 0.98
N VAL A 56 -11.41 3.65 -0.14
CA VAL A 56 -10.43 3.32 -1.19
C VAL A 56 -10.57 4.30 -2.35
N ARG A 57 -9.44 4.82 -2.85
CA ARG A 57 -9.37 5.67 -4.04
C ARG A 57 -8.25 5.17 -4.94
N GLN A 58 -8.49 5.17 -6.24
CA GLN A 58 -7.51 4.72 -7.23
C GLN A 58 -7.34 5.77 -8.31
N LEU A 59 -6.10 6.19 -8.53
CA LEU A 59 -5.72 7.03 -9.66
C LEU A 59 -5.17 6.13 -10.74
N MET A 60 -5.61 6.34 -11.99
CA MET A 60 -5.10 5.61 -13.16
C MET A 60 -4.80 6.59 -14.30
N MET A 61 -3.64 6.43 -14.93
CA MET A 61 -3.27 7.21 -16.11
C MET A 61 -4.05 6.69 -17.32
N SER A 62 -4.91 7.52 -17.92
CA SER A 62 -5.58 7.22 -19.20
C SER A 62 -4.74 7.60 -20.42
N THR A 63 -3.66 8.36 -20.22
CA THR A 63 -2.66 8.70 -21.23
C THR A 63 -1.30 8.90 -20.56
N MET A 64 -0.21 8.91 -21.33
CA MET A 64 1.12 9.26 -20.80
C MET A 64 1.19 10.67 -20.20
N ALA A 65 0.43 11.62 -20.78
CA ALA A 65 0.41 13.01 -20.34
C ALA A 65 -0.32 13.21 -19.00
N ALA A 66 -1.13 12.23 -18.56
CA ALA A 66 -1.89 12.29 -17.33
C ALA A 66 -1.03 12.19 -16.05
N GLU A 67 0.26 11.84 -16.17
CA GLU A 67 1.15 11.65 -15.02
C GLU A 67 1.21 12.89 -14.11
N SER A 68 1.36 14.10 -14.67
CA SER A 68 1.44 15.30 -13.84
C SER A 68 0.15 15.55 -13.06
N ALA A 69 -1.01 15.33 -13.69
CA ALA A 69 -2.31 15.48 -13.03
C ALA A 69 -2.51 14.42 -11.94
N MET A 70 -2.07 13.18 -12.17
CA MET A 70 -2.09 12.12 -11.17
C MET A 70 -1.22 12.48 -9.95
N LEU A 71 0.00 12.96 -10.16
CA LEU A 71 0.89 13.37 -9.08
C LEU A 71 0.31 14.56 -8.28
N ASP A 72 -0.24 15.56 -8.97
CA ASP A 72 -0.85 16.72 -8.31
C ASP A 72 -2.08 16.30 -7.47
N LEU A 73 -2.91 15.38 -7.98
CA LEU A 73 -4.06 14.85 -7.26
C LEU A 73 -3.65 13.97 -6.07
N PHE A 74 -2.68 13.08 -6.25
CA PHE A 74 -2.14 12.26 -5.14
C PHE A 74 -1.58 13.15 -4.03
N ARG A 75 -0.81 14.19 -4.39
CA ARG A 75 -0.30 15.17 -3.43
C ARG A 75 -1.42 15.85 -2.65
N SER A 76 -2.54 16.17 -3.29
CA SER A 76 -3.67 16.86 -2.62
C SER A 76 -4.34 16.01 -1.53
N TRP A 77 -4.08 14.70 -1.51
CA TRP A 77 -4.60 13.78 -0.50
C TRP A 77 -3.69 13.65 0.72
N LEU A 78 -2.50 14.24 0.67
CA LEU A 78 -1.50 14.17 1.73
C LEU A 78 -1.55 15.44 2.58
N SER A 79 -1.42 15.27 3.89
CA SER A 79 -1.21 16.35 4.87
C SER A 79 0.15 16.16 5.56
N PRO A 80 0.68 17.19 6.24
CA PRO A 80 1.91 17.04 7.03
C PRO A 80 1.82 15.99 8.15
N GLN A 81 0.61 15.61 8.56
CA GLN A 81 0.36 14.59 9.59
C GLN A 81 0.29 13.18 8.99
N THR A 82 0.16 13.05 7.67
CA THR A 82 -0.02 11.75 7.02
C THR A 82 1.15 10.80 7.34
N VAL A 83 0.81 9.61 7.81
CA VAL A 83 1.73 8.48 7.97
C VAL A 83 1.44 7.50 6.84
N LEU A 84 2.41 7.38 5.93
CA LEU A 84 2.32 6.42 4.83
C LEU A 84 2.45 5.00 5.37
N SER A 85 1.65 4.08 4.82
CA SER A 85 1.78 2.66 5.07
C SER A 85 1.77 1.88 3.76
N SER A 86 2.69 0.94 3.60
CA SER A 86 2.84 0.15 2.37
C SER A 86 3.39 -1.23 2.66
N TYR A 87 3.42 -2.12 1.67
CA TYR A 87 4.14 -3.38 1.74
C TYR A 87 5.33 -3.35 0.80
N ASN A 88 6.55 -3.21 1.34
CA ASN A 88 7.79 -3.01 0.57
C ASN A 88 7.89 -1.65 -0.14
N GLY A 89 6.87 -0.79 -0.04
CA GLY A 89 6.85 0.49 -0.76
C GLY A 89 7.85 1.53 -0.28
N ARG A 90 8.46 1.37 0.90
CA ARG A 90 9.59 2.25 1.30
C ARG A 90 10.80 2.05 0.40
N CYS A 91 10.99 0.85 -0.14
CA CYS A 91 12.10 0.49 -1.00
C CYS A 91 11.79 0.61 -2.50
N TYR A 92 10.51 0.60 -2.89
CA TYR A 92 10.10 0.54 -4.29
C TYR A 92 9.20 1.72 -4.68
N ASP A 93 7.97 1.78 -4.17
CA ASP A 93 6.95 2.75 -4.57
C ASP A 93 7.32 4.20 -4.22
N ALA A 94 7.74 4.45 -2.99
CA ALA A 94 8.11 5.79 -2.53
C ALA A 94 9.32 6.35 -3.31
N PRO A 95 10.46 5.63 -3.47
CA PRO A 95 11.55 6.09 -4.33
C PRO A 95 11.15 6.37 -5.78
N LEU A 96 10.26 5.54 -6.35
CA LEU A 96 9.72 5.75 -7.69
C LEU A 96 8.95 7.07 -7.76
N LEU A 97 7.98 7.27 -6.87
CA LEU A 97 7.15 8.48 -6.86
C LEU A 97 7.97 9.75 -6.61
N LYS A 98 8.96 9.71 -5.69
CA LYS A 98 9.93 10.80 -5.48
C LYS A 98 10.64 11.19 -6.78
N THR A 99 11.10 10.17 -7.53
CA THR A 99 11.74 10.38 -8.84
C THR A 99 10.75 11.00 -9.83
N ARG A 100 9.48 10.55 -9.84
CA ARG A 100 8.43 11.12 -10.72
C ARG A 100 8.15 12.59 -10.40
N TYR A 101 7.98 12.95 -9.12
CA TYR A 101 7.81 14.34 -8.69
C TYR A 101 8.99 15.23 -9.14
N ARG A 102 10.22 14.75 -8.95
CA ARG A 102 11.43 15.47 -9.38
C ARG A 102 11.46 15.68 -10.89
N LEU A 103 11.17 14.65 -11.68
CA LEU A 103 11.14 14.74 -13.14
C LEU A 103 10.02 15.65 -13.65
N ALA A 104 8.88 15.68 -12.97
CA ALA A 104 7.77 16.60 -13.24
C ALA A 104 8.00 18.04 -12.75
N ARG A 105 9.17 18.34 -12.13
CA ARG A 105 9.50 19.63 -11.51
C ARG A 105 8.46 20.07 -10.47
N ARG A 106 7.95 19.11 -9.70
CA ARG A 106 7.03 19.31 -8.58
C ARG A 106 7.77 19.15 -7.26
N GLY A 107 7.26 19.81 -6.22
CA GLY A 107 7.72 19.56 -4.85
C GLY A 107 7.38 18.13 -4.44
N ASP A 108 8.34 17.42 -3.85
CA ASP A 108 8.18 16.05 -3.35
C ASP A 108 7.47 16.08 -1.98
N PRO A 109 6.22 15.59 -1.88
CA PRO A 109 5.52 15.54 -0.60
C PRO A 109 5.91 14.31 0.22
N ILE A 110 6.51 13.27 -0.37
CA ILE A 110 6.70 11.96 0.26
C ILE A 110 7.86 11.99 1.25
N SER A 111 8.94 12.70 0.94
CA SER A 111 10.15 12.70 1.79
C SER A 111 9.95 13.30 3.18
N ALA A 112 8.94 14.14 3.38
CA ALA A 112 8.62 14.74 4.67
C ALA A 112 7.71 13.89 5.54
N LEU A 113 7.04 12.87 4.97
CA LEU A 113 6.08 12.04 5.68
C LEU A 113 6.76 10.88 6.39
N ASP A 114 6.22 10.51 7.53
CA ASP A 114 6.57 9.26 8.18
C ASP A 114 6.03 8.07 7.38
N HIS A 115 6.70 6.91 7.49
CA HIS A 115 6.41 5.74 6.67
C HIS A 115 6.60 4.43 7.44
N VAL A 116 5.50 3.73 7.67
CA VAL A 116 5.45 2.37 8.21
C VAL A 116 5.39 1.35 7.08
N ASP A 117 6.50 0.65 6.83
CA ASP A 117 6.53 -0.43 5.84
C ASP A 117 6.25 -1.78 6.51
N LEU A 118 5.13 -2.40 6.14
CA LEU A 118 4.60 -3.62 6.73
C LEU A 118 5.39 -4.87 6.33
N LEU A 119 6.24 -4.83 5.30
CA LEU A 119 7.03 -6.00 4.90
C LEU A 119 8.02 -6.40 6.00
N PHE A 120 8.71 -5.43 6.61
CA PHE A 120 9.75 -5.73 7.60
C PHE A 120 9.21 -6.39 8.87
N PRO A 121 8.17 -5.87 9.56
CA PRO A 121 7.57 -6.56 10.70
C PRO A 121 6.99 -7.92 10.31
N THR A 122 6.30 -8.01 9.17
CA THR A 122 5.75 -9.27 8.66
C THR A 122 6.85 -10.32 8.46
N ARG A 123 7.96 -9.97 7.82
CA ARG A 123 9.10 -10.88 7.65
C ARG A 123 9.76 -11.25 8.97
N ARG A 124 9.83 -10.34 9.95
CA ARG A 124 10.37 -10.70 11.27
C ARG A 124 9.54 -11.79 11.94
N ARG A 125 8.21 -11.72 11.78
CA ARG A 125 7.30 -12.64 12.43
C ARG A 125 7.12 -13.98 11.71
N TYR A 126 7.05 -13.96 10.37
CA TYR A 126 6.59 -15.11 9.59
C TYR A 126 7.63 -15.70 8.63
N ARG A 127 8.83 -15.11 8.54
CA ARG A 127 9.89 -15.69 7.68
C ARG A 127 10.27 -17.07 8.21
N GLY A 128 10.21 -18.07 7.33
CA GLY A 128 10.47 -19.48 7.68
C GLY A 128 9.24 -20.24 8.14
N THR A 129 8.11 -19.57 8.39
CA THR A 129 6.83 -20.22 8.72
C THR A 129 6.07 -20.63 7.45
N TRP A 130 6.11 -19.80 6.41
CA TRP A 130 5.44 -20.03 5.12
C TRP A 130 6.43 -20.00 3.97
N GLU A 131 5.95 -20.32 2.76
CA GLU A 131 6.80 -20.48 1.59
C GLU A 131 7.48 -19.16 1.17
N ASN A 132 6.87 -18.01 1.45
CA ASN A 132 7.48 -16.70 1.34
C ASN A 132 6.68 -15.65 2.14
N CYS A 133 7.12 -14.38 2.11
CA CYS A 133 6.39 -13.25 2.69
C CYS A 133 5.93 -12.26 1.60
N LYS A 134 5.43 -12.74 0.46
CA LYS A 134 4.72 -11.90 -0.51
C LYS A 134 3.32 -11.61 0.01
N LEU A 135 2.74 -10.48 -0.39
CA LEU A 135 1.43 -10.03 0.09
C LEU A 135 0.34 -11.09 -0.13
N ALA A 136 0.31 -11.73 -1.31
CA ALA A 136 -0.62 -12.83 -1.61
C ALA A 136 -0.48 -14.04 -0.65
N THR A 137 0.74 -14.36 -0.19
CA THR A 137 0.93 -15.41 0.82
C THR A 137 0.41 -14.97 2.19
N ILE A 138 0.61 -13.70 2.54
CA ILE A 138 0.07 -13.14 3.79
C ILE A 138 -1.46 -13.17 3.79
N GLU A 139 -2.09 -12.77 2.70
CA GLU A 139 -3.54 -12.83 2.55
C GLU A 139 -4.08 -14.24 2.74
N ARG A 140 -3.50 -15.21 2.04
CA ARG A 140 -3.96 -16.61 2.11
C ARG A 140 -3.73 -17.22 3.49
N GLN A 141 -2.54 -17.04 4.07
CA GLN A 141 -2.15 -17.73 5.29
C GLN A 141 -2.64 -17.01 6.55
N LEU A 142 -2.54 -15.68 6.58
CA LEU A 142 -2.86 -14.87 7.76
C LEU A 142 -4.29 -14.34 7.74
N LEU A 143 -4.73 -13.79 6.61
CA LEU A 143 -6.04 -13.14 6.49
C LEU A 143 -7.14 -14.10 5.99
N ARG A 144 -6.77 -15.32 5.58
CA ARG A 144 -7.67 -16.33 5.00
C ARG A 144 -8.47 -15.82 3.79
N VAL A 145 -7.88 -14.87 3.05
CA VAL A 145 -8.45 -14.35 1.80
C VAL A 145 -8.00 -15.25 0.65
N VAL A 146 -8.95 -15.66 -0.19
CA VAL A 146 -8.70 -16.42 -1.42
C VAL A 146 -8.87 -15.47 -2.60
N ARG A 147 -7.81 -15.25 -3.38
CA ARG A 147 -7.89 -14.50 -4.64
C ARG A 147 -8.50 -15.40 -5.71
N GLU A 148 -9.65 -15.02 -6.27
CA GLU A 148 -10.15 -15.61 -7.51
C GLU A 148 -9.48 -14.91 -8.69
N ASP A 149 -8.86 -15.68 -9.59
CA ASP A 149 -8.47 -15.23 -10.94
C ASP A 149 -7.34 -14.16 -11.02
N ASP A 150 -6.20 -14.43 -10.38
CA ASP A 150 -5.02 -13.56 -10.41
C ASP A 150 -4.45 -13.39 -11.84
N LEU A 151 -4.61 -12.19 -12.40
CA LEU A 151 -3.67 -11.69 -13.41
C LEU A 151 -2.27 -11.56 -12.76
N PRO A 152 -1.22 -12.23 -13.26
CA PRO A 152 0.13 -12.06 -12.71
C PRO A 152 0.51 -10.58 -12.73
N GLY A 153 1.07 -10.05 -11.63
CA GLY A 153 1.46 -8.63 -11.56
C GLY A 153 2.43 -8.19 -12.68
N SER A 154 3.20 -9.13 -13.25
CA SER A 154 4.03 -8.89 -14.43
C SER A 154 3.25 -8.53 -15.71
N GLU A 155 1.95 -8.83 -15.76
CA GLU A 155 1.08 -8.53 -16.90
C GLU A 155 0.37 -7.16 -16.76
N ALA A 156 0.41 -6.54 -15.58
CA ALA A 156 -0.22 -5.24 -15.35
C ALA A 156 0.25 -4.14 -16.34
N PRO A 157 1.56 -4.00 -16.65
CA PRO A 157 2.02 -3.03 -17.65
C PRO A 157 1.44 -3.32 -19.04
N ALA A 158 1.35 -4.60 -19.43
CA ALA A 158 0.85 -5.01 -20.74
C ALA A 158 -0.66 -4.76 -20.86
N ALA A 159 -1.42 -5.02 -19.80
CA ALA A 159 -2.85 -4.72 -19.73
C ALA A 159 -3.12 -3.22 -19.92
N TRP A 160 -2.34 -2.36 -19.25
CA TRP A 160 -2.45 -0.92 -19.39
C TRP A 160 -2.04 -0.43 -20.79
N LEU A 161 -0.92 -0.90 -21.34
CA LEU A 161 -0.48 -0.54 -22.70
C LEU A 161 -1.50 -0.97 -23.77
N SER A 162 -2.11 -2.14 -23.60
CA SER A 162 -3.18 -2.61 -24.49
C SER A 162 -4.38 -1.67 -24.47
N TYR A 163 -4.81 -1.25 -23.27
CA TYR A 163 -5.90 -0.27 -23.12
C TYR A 163 -5.59 1.07 -23.78
N LEU A 164 -4.38 1.61 -23.59
CA LEU A 164 -3.97 2.88 -24.24
C LEU A 164 -4.01 2.80 -25.78
N ARG A 165 -3.86 1.61 -26.35
CA ARG A 165 -3.91 1.37 -27.81
C ARG A 165 -5.34 1.12 -28.31
N GLY A 166 -6.37 1.32 -27.48
CA GLY A 166 -7.76 1.06 -27.82
C GLY A 166 -8.21 -0.40 -27.61
N GLY A 167 -7.39 -1.20 -26.92
CA GLY A 167 -7.74 -2.56 -26.54
C GLY A 167 -8.79 -2.64 -25.43
N SER A 168 -9.30 -3.85 -25.18
CA SER A 168 -10.29 -4.10 -24.14
C SER A 168 -9.78 -3.75 -22.74
N ALA A 169 -10.60 -3.07 -21.95
CA ALA A 169 -10.33 -2.76 -20.54
C ALA A 169 -10.46 -3.97 -19.59
N ARG A 170 -10.75 -5.17 -20.09
CA ARG A 170 -10.98 -6.36 -19.24
C ARG A 170 -9.82 -6.66 -18.31
N ASN A 171 -8.59 -6.73 -18.83
CA ASN A 171 -7.43 -7.03 -18.00
C ASN A 171 -7.05 -5.84 -17.12
N LEU A 172 -7.27 -4.61 -17.59
CA LEU A 172 -7.04 -3.41 -16.80
C LEU A 172 -7.97 -3.31 -15.58
N ARG A 173 -9.23 -3.76 -15.70
CA ARG A 173 -10.14 -3.89 -14.55
C ARG A 173 -9.63 -4.89 -13.51
N ARG A 174 -9.01 -6.00 -13.94
CA ARG A 174 -8.39 -6.97 -13.02
C ARG A 174 -7.20 -6.35 -12.28
N VAL A 175 -6.36 -5.57 -12.98
CA VAL A 175 -5.29 -4.79 -12.35
C VAL A 175 -5.85 -3.82 -11.30
N ALA A 176 -6.93 -3.10 -11.62
CA ALA A 176 -7.58 -2.21 -10.67
C ALA A 176 -8.14 -2.97 -9.45
N GLU A 177 -8.78 -4.12 -9.65
CA GLU A 177 -9.28 -4.95 -8.56
C GLU A 177 -8.15 -5.46 -7.66
N HIS A 178 -7.03 -5.87 -8.24
CA HIS A 178 -5.85 -6.30 -7.48
C HIS A 178 -5.29 -5.17 -6.62
N ASN A 179 -5.06 -4.00 -7.23
CA ASN A 179 -4.54 -2.84 -6.50
C ASN A 179 -5.53 -2.37 -5.41
N HIS A 180 -6.84 -2.48 -5.64
CA HIS A 180 -7.86 -2.23 -4.61
C HIS A 180 -7.70 -3.21 -3.45
N GLN A 181 -7.66 -4.51 -3.75
CA GLN A 181 -7.49 -5.55 -2.74
C GLN A 181 -6.19 -5.37 -1.96
N ASP A 182 -5.09 -5.02 -2.63
CA ASP A 182 -3.79 -4.81 -1.99
C ASP A 182 -3.88 -3.71 -0.93
N VAL A 183 -4.41 -2.52 -1.25
CA VAL A 183 -4.51 -1.43 -0.25
C VAL A 183 -5.48 -1.75 0.90
N VAL A 184 -6.55 -2.52 0.64
CA VAL A 184 -7.43 -3.04 1.70
C VAL A 184 -6.65 -4.02 2.58
N THR A 185 -5.92 -4.96 1.99
CA THR A 185 -5.07 -5.92 2.68
C THR A 185 -4.05 -5.23 3.58
N LEU A 186 -3.43 -4.12 3.14
CA LEU A 186 -2.51 -3.35 3.97
C LEU A 186 -3.18 -2.87 5.28
N SER A 187 -4.41 -2.37 5.19
CA SER A 187 -5.15 -1.89 6.37
C SER A 187 -5.50 -3.01 7.35
N LEU A 188 -5.84 -4.20 6.83
CA LEU A 188 -6.15 -5.38 7.64
C LEU A 188 -4.89 -5.97 8.27
N LEU A 189 -3.80 -6.04 7.51
CA LEU A 189 -2.51 -6.52 7.98
C LEU A 189 -1.95 -5.65 9.10
N MET A 190 -2.03 -4.32 8.96
CA MET A 190 -1.67 -3.37 10.01
C MET A 190 -2.41 -3.69 11.32
N GLN A 191 -3.74 -3.76 11.28
CA GLN A 191 -4.57 -4.08 12.45
C GLN A 191 -4.20 -5.43 13.05
N ARG A 192 -3.96 -6.44 12.20
CA ARG A 192 -3.57 -7.78 12.67
C ARG A 192 -2.22 -7.77 13.37
N LEU A 193 -1.23 -7.05 12.85
CA LEU A 193 0.09 -6.93 13.49
C LEU A 193 0.01 -6.19 14.82
N VAL A 194 -0.80 -5.14 14.91
CA VAL A 194 -1.07 -4.41 16.17
C VAL A 194 -1.69 -5.35 17.21
N ALA A 195 -2.76 -6.07 16.84
CA ALA A 195 -3.47 -6.97 17.75
C ALA A 195 -2.57 -8.11 18.25
N VAL A 196 -1.76 -8.69 17.36
CA VAL A 196 -0.88 -9.80 17.70
C VAL A 196 0.30 -9.36 18.58
N ASP A 197 0.87 -8.17 18.35
CA ASP A 197 1.91 -7.63 19.23
C ASP A 197 1.38 -7.33 20.63
N ALA A 198 0.15 -6.79 20.74
CA ALA A 198 -0.51 -6.59 22.02
C ALA A 198 -0.72 -7.91 22.78
N GLN A 199 -1.18 -8.96 22.09
CA GLN A 199 -1.34 -10.29 22.67
C GLN A 199 -0.02 -10.88 23.18
N ASP A 200 1.07 -10.77 22.41
CA ASP A 200 2.39 -11.25 22.86
C ASP A 200 2.86 -10.52 24.13
N ARG A 201 2.61 -9.20 24.20
CA ARG A 201 2.95 -8.36 25.36
C ARG A 201 2.10 -8.64 26.59
N ASP A 202 0.88 -9.15 26.45
CA ASP A 202 0.02 -9.52 27.59
C ASP A 202 0.37 -10.90 28.16
N VAL A 203 0.92 -11.80 27.33
CA VAL A 203 1.34 -13.15 27.75
C VAL A 203 2.67 -13.14 28.51
N ILE A 204 3.62 -12.28 28.13
CA ILE A 204 4.94 -12.19 28.78
C ILE A 204 4.84 -11.83 30.28
N PRO A 205 4.01 -10.85 30.72
CA PRO A 205 3.80 -10.52 32.13
C PRO A 205 3.21 -11.65 32.98
N MET A 206 2.37 -12.52 32.40
CA MET A 206 1.72 -13.60 33.16
C MET A 206 2.68 -14.74 33.50
N LEU A 207 3.76 -14.92 32.74
CA LEU A 207 4.79 -15.93 32.98
C LEU A 207 5.86 -15.46 33.99
N GLU A 208 5.84 -14.19 34.41
CA GLU A 208 6.78 -13.62 35.38
C GLU A 208 6.20 -13.46 36.80
N THR A 209 5.05 -14.10 37.10
CA THR A 209 4.52 -14.18 38.47
C THR A 209 4.95 -15.50 39.14
N PRO A 210 5.77 -15.46 40.22
CA PRO A 210 6.18 -16.66 40.95
C PRO A 210 5.05 -17.29 41.79
#